data_AF-A0A815YX40-F1
#
_entry.id   AF-A0A815YX40-F1
#
_cell.length_a   1.000
_cell.length_b   1.000
_cell.length_c   1.000
_cell.angle_alpha   90.00
_cell.angle_beta   90.00
_cell.angle_gamma   90.00
#
_symmetry.space_group_name_H-M   'P 1'
#
loop_
_entity.id
_entity.type
_entity.pdbx_description
1 polymer ?
#
loop_
_entity_poly.entity_id
_entity_poly.type
_entity_poly.pdbx_seq_one_letter_code
_entity_poly.pdbx_strand_id
1 'polypeptide(L)' 'MSDEIAKAQSAHPTEDTIFGKIARKEMKVDLIHDDDQCVAFHDVNKQAPHHFLVIPKEPITQLATCKPSHEQ' A
#
# COMPACT_ATOMS: atom_id res chain seq x y z
N MET A 1 -0.24 18.45 9.32
CA MET A 1 0.69 17.31 9.51
C MET A 1 0.47 16.60 10.86
N SER A 2 0.12 17.29 11.95
CA SER A 2 -0.11 16.64 13.26
C SER A 2 -1.35 15.74 13.33
N ASP A 3 -2.40 16.05 12.58
CA ASP A 3 -3.68 15.32 12.69
C ASP A 3 -3.68 13.95 12.01
N GLU A 4 -2.93 13.77 10.91
CA GLU A 4 -2.88 12.51 10.16
C GLU A 4 -2.10 11.43 10.93
N ILE A 5 -1.02 11.83 11.61
CA ILE A 5 -0.19 10.93 12.43
C ILE A 5 -1.01 10.41 13.62
N ALA A 6 -1.77 11.29 14.28
CA ALA A 6 -2.63 10.92 15.40
C ALA A 6 -3.74 9.94 14.97
N LYS A 7 -4.36 10.17 13.79
CA LYS A 7 -5.36 9.24 13.23
C LYS A 7 -4.76 7.87 12.93
N ALA A 8 -3.58 7.81 12.33
CA ALA A 8 -2.90 6.54 12.04
C ALA A 8 -2.56 5.74 13.31
N GLN A 9 -2.13 6.41 14.39
CA GLN A 9 -1.83 5.77 15.67
C GLN A 9 -3.06 5.19 16.37
N SER A 10 -4.24 5.77 16.14
CA SER A 10 -5.52 5.30 16.70
C SER A 10 -6.23 4.25 15.85
N ALA A 11 -5.73 3.98 14.63
CA ALA A 11 -6.36 3.07 13.69
C ALA A 11 -6.04 1.60 14.02
N HIS A 12 -7.03 0.72 13.88
CA HIS A 12 -6.80 -0.72 13.97
C HIS A 12 -6.22 -1.26 12.66
N PRO A 13 -5.20 -2.13 12.71
CA PRO A 13 -4.71 -2.85 11.53
C PRO A 13 -5.77 -3.86 11.08
N THR A 14 -6.69 -3.43 10.22
CA THR A 14 -7.64 -4.30 9.53
C THR A 14 -7.06 -4.78 8.21
N GLU A 15 -7.36 -6.03 7.86
CA GLU A 15 -6.93 -6.64 6.58
C GLU A 15 -7.59 -5.99 5.35
N ASP A 16 -8.73 -5.30 5.55
CA ASP A 16 -9.50 -4.67 4.47
C ASP A 16 -9.14 -3.20 4.27
N THR A 17 -7.87 -2.93 3.96
CA THR A 17 -7.42 -1.58 3.59
C THR A 17 -7.74 -1.28 2.12
N ILE A 18 -7.73 0.01 1.75
CA ILE A 18 -7.84 0.43 0.35
C ILE A 18 -6.74 -0.20 -0.51
N PHE A 19 -5.53 -0.35 0.03
CA PHE A 19 -4.41 -1.02 -0.65
C PHE A 19 -4.65 -2.52 -0.80
N GLY A 20 -5.27 -3.16 0.19
CA GLY A 20 -5.72 -4.56 0.08
C GLY A 20 -6.74 -4.75 -1.05
N LYS A 21 -7.71 -3.83 -1.20
CA LYS A 21 -8.68 -3.85 -2.31
C LYS A 21 -8.02 -3.68 -3.67
N ILE A 22 -6.97 -2.84 -3.74
CA ILE A 22 -6.19 -2.64 -4.96
C ILE A 22 -5.39 -3.91 -5.29
N ALA A 23 -4.72 -4.52 -4.31
CA ALA A 23 -3.99 -5.77 -4.48
C ALA A 23 -4.89 -6.94 -4.92
N ARG A 24 -6.14 -6.97 -4.44
CA ARG A 24 -7.19 -7.93 -4.86
C ARG A 24 -7.91 -7.58 -6.17
N LYS A 25 -7.56 -6.45 -6.81
CA LYS A 25 -8.19 -5.94 -8.04
C LYS A 25 -9.69 -5.65 -7.89
N GLU A 26 -10.16 -5.36 -6.69
CA GLU A 26 -11.55 -5.00 -6.40
C GLU A 26 -11.86 -3.54 -6.75
N MET A 27 -10.81 -2.72 -6.92
CA MET A 27 -10.92 -1.29 -7.25
C MET A 27 -10.14 -0.98 -8.53
N LYS A 28 -10.69 -0.10 -9.38
CA LYS A 28 -9.98 0.40 -10.57
C LYS A 28 -8.86 1.36 -10.15
N VAL A 29 -7.62 1.03 -10.53
CA VAL A 29 -6.45 1.89 -10.44
C VAL A 29 -5.71 1.89 -11.78
N ASP A 30 -4.91 2.93 -12.01
CA ASP A 30 -4.03 3.00 -13.17
C ASP A 30 -2.78 2.16 -12.90
N LEU A 31 -2.84 0.90 -13.33
CA LEU A 31 -1.87 -0.15 -13.04
C LEU A 31 -0.64 -0.01 -13.95
N ILE A 32 0.54 -0.01 -13.34
CA ILE A 32 1.83 0.05 -14.04
C ILE A 32 2.44 -1.36 -14.12
N HIS A 33 2.35 -2.13 -13.04
CA HIS A 33 2.95 -3.46 -12.92
C HIS A 33 2.15 -4.33 -11.95
N ASP A 34 2.10 -5.64 -12.21
CA ASP A 34 1.42 -6.63 -11.38
C ASP A 34 2.10 -7.99 -11.57
N ASP A 35 2.71 -8.48 -10.50
CA ASP A 35 3.33 -9.79 -10.42
C ASP A 35 2.90 -10.51 -9.15
N ASP A 36 3.43 -11.71 -8.90
CA ASP A 36 3.01 -12.53 -7.76
C ASP A 36 3.37 -11.93 -6.39
N GLN A 37 4.27 -10.95 -6.34
CA GLN A 37 4.82 -10.40 -5.11
C GLN A 37 4.28 -9.00 -4.81
N CYS A 38 4.08 -8.18 -5.84
CA CYS A 38 3.73 -6.78 -5.70
C CYS A 38 2.82 -6.26 -6.82
N VAL A 39 2.22 -5.11 -6.53
CA VAL A 39 1.41 -4.34 -7.46
C VAL A 39 1.92 -2.91 -7.47
N ALA A 40 2.13 -2.33 -8.65
CA ALA A 40 2.50 -0.94 -8.83
C ALA A 40 1.40 -0.18 -9.58
N PHE A 41 1.03 1.00 -9.07
CA PHE A 41 -0.03 1.83 -9.65
C PHE A 41 0.23 3.32 -9.41
N HIS A 42 -0.34 4.18 -10.26
CA HIS A 42 -0.23 5.61 -10.07
C HIS A 42 -1.02 6.11 -8.85
N ASP A 43 -0.39 6.98 -8.07
CA ASP A 43 -1.06 7.64 -6.95
C ASP A 43 -2.18 8.56 -7.47
N VAL A 44 -3.33 8.54 -6.81
CA VAL A 44 -4.48 9.42 -7.11
C VAL A 44 -4.18 10.89 -6.79
N ASN A 45 -3.35 11.14 -5.77
CA ASN A 45 -2.91 12.45 -5.31
C ASN A 45 -1.42 12.64 -5.59
N LYS A 46 -1.06 12.75 -6.87
CA LYS A 46 0.33 12.90 -7.34
C LYS A 46 1.02 14.13 -6.72
N GLN A 47 2.12 13.91 -6.00
CA GLN A 47 2.97 14.97 -5.45
C GLN A 47 4.12 15.39 -6.39
N ALA A 48 4.29 14.65 -7.49
CA ALA A 48 5.32 14.88 -8.51
C ALA A 48 4.83 14.39 -9.89
N PRO A 49 5.48 14.80 -10.99
CA PRO A 49 5.11 14.37 -12.35
C PRO A 49 5.09 12.85 -12.52
N HIS A 50 6.04 12.17 -11.87
CA HIS A 50 6.10 10.72 -11.77
C HIS A 50 5.95 10.34 -10.30
N HIS A 51 4.72 10.05 -9.89
CA HIS A 51 4.41 9.52 -8.57
C HIS A 51 3.56 8.25 -8.71
N PHE A 52 4.09 7.14 -8.23
CA PHE A 52 3.44 5.84 -8.21
C PHE A 52 3.84 5.10 -6.94
N LEU A 53 2.98 4.19 -6.52
CA LEU A 53 3.17 3.40 -5.32
C LEU A 53 3.40 1.95 -5.72
N VAL A 54 4.31 1.28 -5.02
CA VAL A 54 4.53 -0.16 -5.11
C VAL A 54 4.16 -0.76 -3.77
N ILE A 55 3.21 -1.70 -3.77
CA ILE A 55 2.73 -2.36 -2.56
C ILE A 55 2.90 -3.87 -2.67
N PRO A 56 3.29 -4.57 -1.58
CA PRO A 56 3.29 -6.03 -1.57
C PRO A 56 1.85 -6.57 -1.62
N LYS A 57 1.67 -7.73 -2.24
CA LYS A 57 0.39 -8.48 -2.17
C LYS A 57 0.15 -9.07 -0.79
N GLU A 58 1.22 -9.40 -0.07
CA GLU A 58 1.14 -9.80 1.33
C GLU A 58 0.79 -8.59 2.23
N PRO A 59 -0.20 -8.70 3.13
CA PRO A 59 -0.61 -7.60 3.99
C PRO A 59 0.44 -7.34 5.09
N ILE A 60 1.32 -6.38 4.84
CA ILE A 60 2.28 -5.86 5.82
C ILE A 60 1.82 -4.46 6.26
N THR A 61 1.52 -4.29 7.54
CA THR A 61 0.92 -3.05 8.07
C THR A 61 1.91 -1.88 8.10
N GLN A 62 3.16 -2.18 8.42
CA GLN A 62 4.24 -1.19 8.50
C GLN A 62 5.60 -1.85 8.33
N LEU A 63 6.59 -1.09 7.86
CA LEU A 63 7.95 -1.59 7.62
C LEU A 63 8.58 -2.22 8.88
N ALA A 64 8.29 -1.67 10.06
CA ALA A 64 8.78 -2.19 11.35
C ALA A 64 8.25 -3.60 11.69
N THR A 65 7.20 -4.07 11.02
CA THR A 65 6.62 -5.42 11.21
C THR A 65 7.11 -6.43 10.18
N CYS A 66 8.04 -6.04 9.29
CA CYS A 66 8.66 -6.96 8.36
C CYS A 66 9.43 -8.06 9.10
N LYS A 67 9.37 -9.28 8.55
CA LYS A 67 10.09 -10.45 9.01
C LYS A 67 11.26 -10.73 8.07
N PRO A 68 12.28 -11.50 8.50
CA PRO A 68 13.36 -11.96 7.62
C PRO A 68 12.85 -12.73 6.39
N SER A 69 11.67 -13.35 6.46
CA SER A 69 11.04 -14.02 5.31
C SER A 69 10.58 -13.08 4.20
N HIS A 70 10.50 -11.77 4.46
CA HIS A 70 10.17 -10.75 3.45
C HIS A 70 11.43 -10.17 2.80
N GLU A 71 12.62 -10.63 3.20
CA GLU A 71 13.88 -10.30 2.54
C GLU A 71 13.95 -11.10 1.23
N GLN A 72 14.04 -10.39 0.11
CA GLN A 72 14.15 -10.93 -1.25
C GLN A 72 15.47 -10.46 -1.87
#